data_AF-L9W882-F1
#
_entry.id   AF-L9W882-F1
#
_cell.length_a   1.000
_cell.length_b   1.000
_cell.length_c   1.000
_cell.angle_alpha   90.00
_cell.angle_beta   90.00
_cell.angle_gamma   90.00
#
_symmetry.space_group_name_H-M   'P 1'
#
loop_
_entity.id
_entity.type
_entity.pdbx_description
1 polymer ?
#
loop_
_entity_poly.entity_id
_entity_poly.type
_entity_poly.pdbx_seq_one_letter_code
_entity_poly.pdbx_strand_id
1 'polypeptide(L)'
;MTSDPTRRRVLQLSGAGATASIAGCTSIFSESEEELSADAEPDIDPSEGITAIVQPSEEALMEAQQEVMADVEDGEIDQQEAQLEMQERQQELFMSRSIEFEGAMVDTSLSIEAAIGEHGAFLLTGSDDGLIDLLRNNDVEALLPGEEYEEALQAYNEGGAEPEPEPEPEPDEEIDGEDSDSDDDADEDEESDADDNGESDADDGSDSDDTDEEPDDADDEESD
;
A
#
# COMPACT_ATOMS: atom_id res chain seq x y z
N MET A 1 3.37 30.49 -65.44
CA MET A 1 3.10 29.49 -64.38
C MET A 1 4.30 29.50 -63.47
N THR A 2 4.11 29.73 -62.18
CA THR A 2 5.19 29.85 -61.20
C THR A 2 5.57 28.47 -60.69
N SER A 3 6.86 28.14 -60.65
CA SER A 3 7.36 26.92 -60.00
C SER A 3 7.59 27.21 -58.52
N ASP A 4 6.77 26.61 -57.66
CA ASP A 4 6.86 26.79 -56.20
C ASP A 4 7.84 25.78 -55.56
N PRO A 5 8.87 26.20 -54.82
CA PRO A 5 9.92 25.32 -54.28
C PRO A 5 9.70 24.97 -52.80
N THR A 6 8.56 24.36 -52.44
CA THR A 6 8.24 23.98 -51.05
C THR A 6 8.50 22.50 -50.69
N ARG A 7 8.55 22.21 -49.37
CA ARG A 7 8.47 20.90 -48.68
C ARG A 7 9.73 20.06 -48.34
N ARG A 8 11.00 20.46 -48.52
CA ARG A 8 12.13 19.56 -48.14
C ARG A 8 13.41 20.09 -47.45
N ARG A 9 13.47 21.34 -46.96
CA ARG A 9 14.65 21.86 -46.21
C ARG A 9 14.33 22.91 -45.13
N VAL A 10 13.47 22.62 -44.16
CA VAL A 10 13.18 23.55 -43.03
C VAL A 10 13.01 22.83 -41.67
N LEU A 11 13.54 21.61 -41.50
CA LEU A 11 13.58 20.90 -40.21
C LEU A 11 14.97 20.28 -40.00
N GLN A 12 15.97 21.16 -39.84
CA GLN A 12 17.34 20.78 -39.49
C GLN A 12 18.04 21.86 -38.65
N LEU A 13 17.25 22.67 -37.92
CA LEU A 13 17.77 23.75 -37.07
C LEU A 13 16.88 24.01 -35.84
N SER A 14 16.49 22.94 -35.15
CA SER A 14 16.23 22.98 -33.71
C SER A 14 17.54 22.53 -33.03
N GLY A 15 18.17 23.27 -32.13
CA GLY A 15 17.73 24.45 -31.40
C GLY A 15 17.71 24.11 -29.93
N ALA A 16 18.84 24.32 -29.23
CA ALA A 16 18.97 23.94 -27.83
C ALA A 16 17.99 24.76 -26.97
N GLY A 17 17.12 24.06 -26.25
CA GLY A 17 16.00 24.63 -25.51
C GLY A 17 15.42 23.61 -24.55
N ALA A 18 16.28 23.03 -23.70
CA ALA A 18 15.87 22.13 -22.63
C ALA A 18 15.24 22.93 -21.47
N THR A 19 14.07 23.52 -21.72
CA THR A 19 13.13 23.83 -20.64
C THR A 19 12.50 22.52 -20.22
N ALA A 20 12.96 21.94 -19.12
CA ALA A 20 12.30 20.82 -18.48
C ALA A 20 10.93 21.30 -17.99
N SER A 21 9.87 21.00 -18.75
CA SER A 21 8.51 21.11 -18.26
C SER A 21 8.32 19.99 -17.24
N ILE A 22 8.44 20.32 -15.96
CA ILE A 22 8.00 19.45 -14.87
C ILE A 22 6.47 19.39 -14.96
N ALA A 23 5.99 18.36 -15.65
CA ALA A 23 4.62 17.90 -15.69
C ALA A 23 4.67 16.42 -15.29
N GLY A 24 3.70 15.97 -14.48
CA GLY A 24 3.81 14.77 -13.63
C GLY A 24 4.52 13.57 -14.27
N CYS A 25 5.58 13.10 -13.64
CA CYS A 25 6.29 11.87 -14.01
C CYS A 25 5.61 10.62 -13.43
N THR A 26 4.28 10.56 -13.48
CA THR A 26 3.46 9.41 -13.04
C THR A 26 3.28 8.36 -14.15
N SER A 27 4.19 8.30 -15.11
CA SER A 27 4.06 7.45 -16.32
C SER A 27 5.38 6.80 -16.77
N ILE A 28 6.38 6.73 -15.89
CA ILE A 28 7.66 6.04 -16.17
C ILE A 28 7.72 4.64 -15.56
N PHE A 29 6.96 4.37 -14.49
CA PHE A 29 6.85 3.02 -13.90
C PHE A 29 6.14 2.00 -14.81
N SER A 30 5.40 2.45 -15.84
CA SER A 30 4.61 1.61 -16.74
C SER A 30 5.37 1.11 -18.01
N GLU A 31 6.69 1.27 -18.10
CA GLU A 31 7.47 0.74 -19.26
C GLU A 31 8.63 -0.20 -18.83
N SER A 32 8.54 -0.76 -17.62
CA SER A 32 9.35 -1.90 -17.14
C SER A 32 8.52 -3.21 -17.08
N GLU A 33 7.56 -3.37 -17.99
CA GLU A 33 6.66 -4.54 -18.08
C GLU A 33 7.37 -5.79 -18.66
N GLU A 34 8.39 -6.29 -17.96
CA GLU A 34 8.98 -7.61 -18.19
C GLU A 34 9.06 -8.32 -16.82
N GLU A 35 8.13 -9.26 -16.59
CA GLU A 35 8.11 -10.24 -15.46
C GLU A 35 7.66 -9.77 -14.06
N LEU A 36 6.61 -8.94 -13.97
CA LEU A 36 5.57 -9.13 -12.93
C LEU A 36 4.46 -9.98 -13.56
N SER A 37 4.05 -11.11 -12.95
CA SER A 37 3.12 -12.04 -13.60
C SER A 37 2.10 -12.73 -12.70
N ALA A 38 2.17 -12.54 -11.39
CA ALA A 38 1.07 -12.83 -10.48
C ALA A 38 0.12 -11.62 -10.37
N ASP A 39 -1.18 -11.87 -10.47
CA ASP A 39 -2.22 -10.86 -10.17
C ASP A 39 -2.50 -10.83 -8.65
N ALA A 40 -3.18 -9.80 -8.17
CA ALA A 40 -3.63 -9.75 -6.78
C ALA A 40 -4.83 -10.69 -6.56
N GLU A 41 -5.73 -10.82 -7.54
CA GLU A 41 -6.83 -11.80 -7.52
C GLU A 41 -6.30 -13.23 -7.79
N PRO A 42 -6.65 -14.25 -6.97
CA PRO A 42 -6.12 -15.60 -7.13
C PRO A 42 -6.80 -16.42 -8.24
N ASP A 43 -6.00 -17.17 -9.01
CA ASP A 43 -6.47 -18.15 -10.01
C ASP A 43 -7.14 -19.40 -9.37
N ILE A 44 -7.02 -19.57 -8.04
CA ILE A 44 -7.56 -20.69 -7.25
C ILE A 44 -8.44 -20.22 -6.07
N ASP A 45 -9.14 -21.15 -5.41
CA ASP A 45 -9.71 -20.90 -4.09
C ASP A 45 -8.56 -20.73 -3.06
N PRO A 46 -8.51 -19.67 -2.24
CA PRO A 46 -7.42 -19.45 -1.30
C PRO A 46 -7.23 -20.64 -0.35
N SER A 47 -8.31 -21.33 0.03
CA SER A 47 -8.28 -22.52 0.90
C SER A 47 -7.55 -23.74 0.29
N GLU A 48 -7.24 -23.73 -1.01
CA GLU A 48 -6.46 -24.77 -1.69
C GLU A 48 -4.95 -24.46 -1.79
N GLY A 49 -4.52 -23.25 -1.39
CA GLY A 49 -3.13 -22.78 -1.39
C GLY A 49 -2.53 -22.60 0.01
N ILE A 50 -1.31 -22.04 0.03
CA ILE A 50 -0.58 -21.64 1.25
C ILE A 50 -0.07 -20.21 1.07
N THR A 51 -0.30 -19.35 2.06
CA THR A 51 0.15 -17.96 2.04
C THR A 51 1.60 -17.89 2.47
N ALA A 52 2.49 -17.40 1.61
CA ALA A 52 3.88 -17.09 1.94
C ALA A 52 4.05 -15.59 2.19
N ILE A 53 4.74 -15.25 3.27
CA ILE A 53 5.10 -13.87 3.62
C ILE A 53 6.60 -13.67 3.37
N VAL A 54 6.94 -12.69 2.55
CA VAL A 54 8.30 -12.32 2.17
C VAL A 54 8.57 -10.89 2.61
N GLN A 55 9.54 -10.67 3.50
CA GLN A 55 9.95 -9.33 3.92
C GLN A 55 11.26 -8.89 3.23
N PRO A 56 11.46 -7.58 2.96
CA PRO A 56 12.77 -7.03 2.61
C PRO A 56 13.76 -7.19 3.78
N SER A 57 15.07 -7.06 3.50
CA SER A 57 16.07 -7.24 4.54
C SER A 57 16.07 -6.12 5.57
N GLU A 58 16.32 -6.47 6.85
CA GLU A 58 16.45 -5.50 7.95
C GLU A 58 17.54 -4.45 7.65
N GLU A 59 18.60 -4.82 6.94
CA GLU A 59 19.66 -3.91 6.47
C GLU A 59 19.12 -2.86 5.49
N ALA A 60 18.28 -3.25 4.52
CA ALA A 60 17.70 -2.32 3.55
C ALA A 60 16.63 -1.40 4.17
N LEU A 61 15.80 -1.91 5.09
CA LEU A 61 14.86 -1.10 5.87
C LEU A 61 15.59 -0.07 6.75
N MET A 62 16.73 -0.47 7.34
CA MET A 62 17.57 0.41 8.16
C MET A 62 18.37 1.43 7.32
N GLU A 63 18.75 1.08 6.08
CA GLU A 63 19.35 2.02 5.13
C GLU A 63 18.34 3.09 4.69
N ALA A 64 17.13 2.67 4.27
CA ALA A 64 16.03 3.59 3.92
C ALA A 64 15.68 4.53 5.09
N GLN A 65 15.54 4.02 6.31
CA GLN A 65 15.26 4.85 7.49
C GLN A 65 16.37 5.87 7.78
N GLN A 66 17.64 5.53 7.55
CA GLN A 66 18.75 6.46 7.73
C GLN A 66 18.80 7.54 6.65
N GLU A 67 18.46 7.21 5.40
CA GLU A 67 18.37 8.19 4.30
C GLU A 67 17.29 9.24 4.59
N VAL A 68 16.05 8.80 4.84
CA VAL A 68 14.93 9.73 5.11
C VAL A 68 15.15 10.56 6.39
N MET A 69 15.80 10.01 7.42
CA MET A 69 16.19 10.82 8.59
C MET A 69 17.28 11.86 8.27
N ALA A 70 18.23 11.56 7.39
CA ALA A 70 19.25 12.52 6.98
C ALA A 70 18.65 13.69 6.20
N ASP A 71 17.69 13.41 5.31
CA ASP A 71 16.97 14.43 4.52
C ASP A 71 16.16 15.39 5.43
N VAL A 72 15.61 14.88 6.54
CA VAL A 72 14.98 15.70 7.60
C VAL A 72 16.00 16.52 8.41
N GLU A 73 17.21 15.98 8.66
CA GLU A 73 18.26 16.69 9.42
C GLU A 73 18.90 17.84 8.61
N ASP A 74 19.18 17.64 7.32
CA ASP A 74 19.65 18.70 6.41
C ASP A 74 18.50 19.63 5.95
N GLY A 75 17.24 19.20 6.13
CA GLY A 75 16.04 20.01 5.93
C GLY A 75 15.59 20.10 4.47
N GLU A 76 15.81 19.02 3.71
CA GLU A 76 15.33 18.88 2.33
C GLU A 76 13.84 18.48 2.29
N ILE A 77 13.36 17.77 3.33
CA ILE A 77 11.94 17.40 3.56
C ILE A 77 11.49 17.70 5.00
N ASP A 78 10.18 17.84 5.22
CA ASP A 78 9.59 18.00 6.56
C ASP A 78 9.10 16.68 7.21
N GLN A 79 8.63 16.74 8.46
CA GLN A 79 8.23 15.56 9.24
C GLN A 79 6.98 14.84 8.69
N GLN A 80 6.15 15.50 7.89
CA GLN A 80 5.00 14.90 7.22
C GLN A 80 5.42 14.28 5.89
N GLU A 81 6.27 14.97 5.12
CA GLU A 81 6.89 14.43 3.90
C GLU A 81 7.70 13.16 4.20
N ALA A 82 8.49 13.15 5.28
CA ALA A 82 9.26 11.98 5.72
C ALA A 82 8.43 10.74 6.08
N GLN A 83 7.15 10.90 6.46
CA GLN A 83 6.26 9.75 6.69
C GLN A 83 5.75 9.14 5.38
N LEU A 84 5.60 9.96 4.34
CA LEU A 84 5.22 9.52 2.99
C LEU A 84 6.41 8.85 2.30
N GLU A 85 7.58 9.51 2.28
CA GLU A 85 8.82 8.95 1.73
C GLU A 85 9.17 7.60 2.40
N MET A 86 9.05 7.48 3.73
CA MET A 86 9.22 6.18 4.40
C MET A 86 8.21 5.12 3.95
N GLN A 87 6.97 5.49 3.63
CA GLN A 87 5.96 4.55 3.13
C GLN A 87 6.30 4.10 1.71
N GLU A 88 6.62 5.04 0.82
CA GLU A 88 7.01 4.79 -0.57
C GLU A 88 8.27 3.89 -0.63
N ARG A 89 9.33 4.20 0.14
CA ARG A 89 10.54 3.37 0.19
C ARG A 89 10.29 1.96 0.73
N GLN A 90 9.39 1.80 1.71
CA GLN A 90 9.01 0.46 2.17
C GLN A 90 8.29 -0.31 1.06
N GLN A 91 7.35 0.32 0.35
CA GLN A 91 6.62 -0.28 -0.77
C GLN A 91 7.57 -0.69 -1.90
N GLU A 92 8.53 0.16 -2.28
CA GLU A 92 9.58 -0.16 -3.26
C GLU A 92 10.46 -1.35 -2.82
N LEU A 93 10.83 -1.42 -1.54
CA LEU A 93 11.63 -2.52 -1.00
C LEU A 93 10.85 -3.85 -1.00
N PHE A 94 9.55 -3.82 -0.66
CA PHE A 94 8.68 -4.98 -0.79
C PHE A 94 8.53 -5.42 -2.25
N MET A 95 8.22 -4.51 -3.19
CA MET A 95 8.13 -4.83 -4.63
C MET A 95 9.45 -5.42 -5.17
N SER A 96 10.59 -4.82 -4.84
CA SER A 96 11.92 -5.28 -5.27
C SER A 96 12.22 -6.70 -4.76
N ARG A 97 11.92 -6.99 -3.49
CA ARG A 97 12.08 -8.32 -2.90
C ARG A 97 11.06 -9.33 -3.48
N SER A 98 9.85 -8.89 -3.78
CA SER A 98 8.81 -9.70 -4.42
C SER A 98 9.23 -10.16 -5.82
N ILE A 99 9.81 -9.27 -6.64
CA ILE A 99 10.36 -9.62 -7.95
C ILE A 99 11.54 -10.61 -7.84
N GLU A 100 12.40 -10.46 -6.84
CA GLU A 100 13.47 -11.43 -6.55
C GLU A 100 12.90 -12.81 -6.22
N PHE A 101 11.81 -12.85 -5.46
CA PHE A 101 11.12 -14.08 -5.05
C PHE A 101 10.38 -14.76 -6.22
N GLU A 102 9.64 -14.01 -7.05
CA GLU A 102 9.05 -14.52 -8.30
C GLU A 102 10.14 -15.13 -9.20
N GLY A 103 11.25 -14.42 -9.41
CA GLY A 103 12.39 -14.89 -10.20
C GLY A 103 13.06 -16.14 -9.64
N ALA A 104 13.12 -16.29 -8.30
CA ALA A 104 13.63 -17.50 -7.65
C ALA A 104 12.69 -18.71 -7.80
N MET A 105 11.37 -18.48 -7.88
CA MET A 105 10.36 -19.54 -8.00
C MET A 105 10.37 -20.27 -9.35
N VAL A 106 10.82 -19.63 -10.43
CA VAL A 106 10.78 -20.15 -11.82
C VAL A 106 11.44 -21.53 -12.00
N ASP A 107 12.50 -21.83 -11.25
CA ASP A 107 13.24 -23.11 -11.32
C ASP A 107 12.75 -24.16 -10.27
N THR A 108 11.68 -23.87 -9.51
CA THR A 108 11.20 -24.72 -8.40
C THR A 108 10.11 -25.72 -8.82
N SER A 109 9.54 -26.44 -7.84
CA SER A 109 8.33 -27.25 -8.01
C SER A 109 7.08 -26.60 -7.39
N LEU A 110 7.11 -25.28 -7.20
CA LEU A 110 6.00 -24.49 -6.68
C LEU A 110 5.43 -23.61 -7.79
N SER A 111 4.17 -23.25 -7.66
CA SER A 111 3.48 -22.26 -8.47
C SER A 111 3.10 -21.09 -7.57
N ILE A 112 3.15 -19.87 -8.13
CA ILE A 112 2.50 -18.70 -7.56
C ILE A 112 1.15 -18.58 -8.28
N GLU A 113 0.05 -18.54 -7.53
CA GLU A 113 -1.31 -18.38 -8.07
C GLU A 113 -1.83 -16.94 -7.88
N ALA A 114 -1.19 -16.16 -7.01
CA ALA A 114 -1.50 -14.75 -6.73
C ALA A 114 -0.36 -14.06 -5.95
N ALA A 115 -0.23 -12.74 -6.05
CA ALA A 115 0.70 -11.94 -5.24
C ALA A 115 0.20 -10.52 -4.95
N ILE A 116 0.40 -10.07 -3.72
CA ILE A 116 0.31 -8.66 -3.30
C ILE A 116 1.74 -8.17 -3.09
N GLY A 117 2.46 -7.93 -4.20
CA GLY A 117 3.91 -7.75 -4.20
C GLY A 117 4.41 -6.57 -3.35
N GLU A 118 3.59 -5.54 -3.15
CA GLU A 118 3.87 -4.39 -2.28
C GLU A 118 3.72 -4.66 -0.78
N HIS A 119 3.06 -5.76 -0.41
CA HIS A 119 2.96 -6.27 0.95
C HIS A 119 3.73 -7.58 1.17
N GLY A 120 4.40 -8.10 0.12
CA GLY A 120 5.18 -9.33 0.17
C GLY A 120 4.38 -10.61 0.42
N ALA A 121 3.06 -10.57 0.20
CA ALA A 121 2.17 -11.72 0.40
C ALA A 121 1.96 -12.47 -0.93
N PHE A 122 2.12 -13.80 -0.91
CA PHE A 122 2.00 -14.67 -2.09
C PHE A 122 1.11 -15.87 -1.80
N LEU A 123 0.19 -16.20 -2.70
CA LEU A 123 -0.54 -17.46 -2.64
C LEU A 123 0.20 -18.52 -3.47
N LEU A 124 0.68 -19.57 -2.80
CA LEU A 124 1.48 -20.64 -3.41
C LEU A 124 0.73 -21.97 -3.47
N THR A 125 0.99 -22.75 -4.52
CA THR A 125 0.73 -24.21 -4.54
C THR A 125 1.99 -25.00 -4.87
N GLY A 126 1.97 -26.31 -4.64
CA GLY A 126 3.06 -27.20 -5.04
C GLY A 126 3.22 -28.42 -4.14
N SER A 127 4.46 -28.70 -3.70
CA SER A 127 4.79 -29.83 -2.84
C SER A 127 5.29 -29.38 -1.46
N ASP A 128 4.91 -30.14 -0.43
CA ASP A 128 5.26 -29.91 0.97
C ASP A 128 6.79 -29.73 1.15
N ASP A 129 7.59 -30.57 0.49
CA ASP A 129 9.06 -30.50 0.53
C ASP A 129 9.57 -29.15 0.00
N GLY A 130 8.98 -28.62 -1.08
CA GLY A 130 9.36 -27.34 -1.67
C GLY A 130 9.01 -26.15 -0.77
N LEU A 131 7.80 -26.13 -0.21
CA LEU A 131 7.37 -25.10 0.74
C LEU A 131 8.27 -25.09 2.00
N ILE A 132 8.63 -26.26 2.53
CA ILE A 132 9.53 -26.38 3.68
C ILE A 132 10.97 -25.97 3.34
N ASP A 133 11.43 -26.12 2.09
CA ASP A 133 12.75 -25.64 1.67
C ASP A 133 12.82 -24.09 1.63
N LEU A 134 11.73 -23.37 1.32
CA LEU A 134 11.69 -21.90 1.42
C LEU A 134 12.05 -21.40 2.84
N LEU A 135 11.42 -22.01 3.86
CA LEU A 135 11.67 -21.70 5.27
C LEU A 135 13.08 -22.09 5.72
N ARG A 136 13.70 -23.12 5.12
CA ARG A 136 15.09 -23.51 5.41
C ARG A 136 16.11 -22.56 4.80
N ASN A 137 15.80 -22.01 3.63
CA ASN A 137 16.63 -21.03 2.94
C ASN A 137 16.50 -19.62 3.53
N ASN A 138 15.38 -19.33 4.21
CA ASN A 138 14.91 -17.99 4.59
C ASN A 138 14.48 -17.18 3.34
N ASP A 139 13.93 -17.85 2.33
CA ASP A 139 13.33 -17.20 1.16
C ASP A 139 11.99 -16.51 1.53
N VAL A 140 11.27 -17.11 2.48
CA VAL A 140 10.06 -16.60 3.14
C VAL A 140 10.32 -16.48 4.65
N GLU A 141 9.62 -15.57 5.31
CA GLU A 141 9.64 -15.44 6.77
C GLU A 141 8.60 -16.37 7.43
N ALA A 142 7.41 -16.43 6.85
CA ALA A 142 6.30 -17.24 7.35
C ALA A 142 5.57 -17.98 6.23
N LEU A 143 4.99 -19.13 6.58
CA LEU A 143 3.94 -19.79 5.83
C LEU A 143 2.68 -19.84 6.70
N LEU A 144 1.59 -19.29 6.19
CA LEU A 144 0.29 -19.17 6.85
C LEU A 144 -0.78 -19.96 6.05
N PRO A 145 -1.96 -20.23 6.63
CA PRO A 145 -3.09 -20.76 5.88
C PRO A 145 -3.41 -19.91 4.65
N GLY A 146 -3.92 -20.53 3.58
CA GLY A 146 -4.25 -19.84 2.34
C GLY A 146 -5.38 -18.82 2.52
N GLU A 147 -6.26 -19.04 3.50
CA GLU A 147 -7.32 -18.10 3.90
C GLU A 147 -6.78 -16.71 4.30
N GLU A 148 -5.58 -16.61 4.86
CA GLU A 148 -5.01 -15.32 5.29
C GLU A 148 -4.56 -14.45 4.09
N TYR A 149 -4.41 -15.04 2.89
CA TYR A 149 -4.27 -14.27 1.66
C TYR A 149 -5.58 -13.55 1.27
N GLU A 150 -6.76 -14.14 1.56
CA GLU A 150 -8.06 -13.48 1.32
C GLU A 150 -8.23 -12.27 2.25
N GLU A 151 -7.82 -12.38 3.52
CA GLU A 151 -7.83 -11.27 4.48
C GLU A 151 -6.83 -10.17 4.09
N ALA A 152 -5.62 -10.53 3.63
CA ALA A 152 -4.64 -9.58 3.09
C ALA A 152 -5.15 -8.88 1.81
N LEU A 153 -5.81 -9.62 0.92
CA LEU A 153 -6.40 -9.09 -0.32
C LEU A 153 -7.59 -8.16 -0.02
N GLN A 154 -8.43 -8.47 0.97
CA GLN A 154 -9.48 -7.55 1.42
C GLN A 154 -8.87 -6.26 1.98
N ALA A 155 -7.89 -6.37 2.89
CA ALA A 155 -7.23 -5.19 3.48
C ALA A 155 -6.53 -4.32 2.41
N TYR A 156 -5.91 -4.94 1.40
CA TYR A 156 -5.34 -4.24 0.25
C TYR A 156 -6.41 -3.51 -0.58
N ASN A 157 -7.52 -4.16 -0.91
CA ASN A 157 -8.61 -3.50 -1.66
C ASN A 157 -9.33 -2.40 -0.86
N GLU A 158 -9.43 -2.53 0.46
CA GLU A 158 -10.02 -1.51 1.34
C GLU A 158 -9.07 -0.32 1.60
N GLY A 159 -7.75 -0.54 1.57
CA GLY A 159 -6.73 0.51 1.68
C GLY A 159 -6.37 1.19 0.36
N GLY A 160 -6.39 0.44 -0.75
CA GLY A 160 -6.10 0.89 -2.12
C GLY A 160 -7.29 1.54 -2.82
N ALA A 161 -8.46 1.61 -2.17
CA ALA A 161 -9.59 2.38 -2.65
C ALA A 161 -9.29 3.89 -2.62
N GLU A 162 -8.74 4.42 -3.72
CA GLU A 162 -8.87 5.85 -4.04
C GLU A 162 -10.34 6.24 -3.81
N PRO A 163 -10.64 7.33 -3.08
CA PRO A 163 -12.02 7.74 -2.88
C PRO A 163 -12.63 8.02 -4.27
N GLU A 164 -13.66 7.25 -4.65
CA GLU A 164 -14.36 7.45 -5.93
C GLU A 164 -14.65 8.96 -6.07
N PRO A 165 -14.17 9.61 -7.14
CA PRO A 165 -14.17 11.07 -7.21
C PRO A 165 -15.60 11.56 -7.05
N GLU A 166 -15.86 12.32 -5.97
CA GLU A 166 -17.20 12.78 -5.61
C GLU A 166 -17.86 13.35 -6.87
N PRO A 167 -19.05 12.85 -7.28
CA PRO A 167 -19.61 13.16 -8.58
C PRO A 167 -19.73 14.67 -8.71
N GLU A 168 -19.02 15.24 -9.71
CA GLU A 168 -18.88 16.68 -9.88
C GLU A 168 -20.27 17.33 -9.72
N PRO A 169 -20.45 18.31 -8.79
CA PRO A 169 -21.76 18.87 -8.52
C PRO A 169 -22.31 19.42 -9.82
N GLU A 170 -23.43 18.84 -10.30
CA GLU A 170 -24.02 19.22 -11.59
C GLU A 170 -24.21 20.74 -11.59
N PRO A 171 -23.74 21.46 -12.62
CA PRO A 171 -23.73 22.91 -12.60
C PRO A 171 -25.18 23.41 -12.51
N ASP A 172 -25.50 24.12 -11.41
CA ASP A 172 -26.79 24.77 -11.21
C ASP A 172 -27.23 25.46 -12.50
N GLU A 173 -28.32 24.98 -13.11
CA GLU A 173 -28.91 25.67 -14.26
C GLU A 173 -29.39 27.04 -13.78
N GLU A 174 -28.73 28.12 -14.22
CA GLU A 174 -29.11 29.49 -13.84
C GLU A 174 -30.54 29.81 -14.33
N ILE A 175 -31.52 29.63 -13.45
CA ILE A 175 -32.92 30.01 -13.68
C ILE A 175 -33.03 31.54 -13.62
N ASP A 176 -32.85 32.16 -14.79
CA ASP A 176 -33.05 33.60 -15.02
C ASP A 176 -34.56 33.92 -15.19
N GLY A 177 -35.11 34.70 -14.25
CA GLY A 177 -36.52 35.15 -14.25
C GLY A 177 -37.51 34.20 -13.53
N GLU A 178 -38.67 34.65 -13.06
CA GLU A 178 -39.31 35.98 -13.18
C GLU A 178 -40.00 36.38 -11.84
N ASP A 179 -40.42 37.65 -11.72
CA ASP A 179 -41.03 38.27 -10.53
C ASP A 179 -42.14 37.45 -9.83
N SER A 180 -42.12 37.45 -8.48
CA SER A 180 -43.33 37.29 -7.68
C SER A 180 -43.23 38.01 -6.33
N ASP A 181 -43.58 39.30 -6.30
CA ASP A 181 -43.89 40.01 -5.04
C ASP A 181 -45.01 39.28 -4.28
N SER A 182 -44.80 38.97 -3.00
CA SER A 182 -45.88 38.87 -2.02
C SER A 182 -45.35 39.05 -0.60
N ASP A 183 -45.75 40.14 0.04
CA ASP A 183 -45.88 40.20 1.49
C ASP A 183 -46.92 39.16 1.96
N ASP A 184 -46.78 38.61 3.18
CA ASP A 184 -47.83 38.64 4.21
C ASP A 184 -47.26 38.32 5.61
N ASP A 185 -48.09 38.46 6.66
CA ASP A 185 -47.67 38.77 8.04
C ASP A 185 -47.13 37.58 8.89
N ALA A 186 -46.63 37.91 10.09
CA ALA A 186 -45.91 37.09 11.06
C ALA A 186 -46.72 36.08 11.91
N ASP A 187 -45.99 35.17 12.59
CA ASP A 187 -46.17 34.58 13.95
C ASP A 187 -44.76 33.99 14.29
N GLU A 188 -44.05 34.18 15.41
CA GLU A 188 -44.31 34.17 16.88
C GLU A 188 -44.47 32.77 17.53
N ASP A 189 -44.13 32.69 18.83
CA ASP A 189 -43.89 31.51 19.71
C ASP A 189 -42.65 30.65 19.34
N GLU A 190 -41.68 30.37 20.23
CA GLU A 190 -41.71 29.60 21.51
C GLU A 190 -42.07 28.11 21.25
N GLU A 191 -41.34 27.11 21.75
CA GLU A 191 -40.86 26.90 23.13
C GLU A 191 -39.41 26.40 23.24
N SER A 192 -38.87 26.42 24.47
CA SER A 192 -37.65 25.69 24.85
C SER A 192 -37.97 24.39 25.58
N ASP A 193 -37.35 23.27 25.20
CA ASP A 193 -37.23 22.09 26.06
C ASP A 193 -35.76 21.73 26.27
N ALA A 194 -35.46 21.25 27.48
CA ALA A 194 -34.14 20.84 27.93
C ALA A 194 -34.19 19.38 28.41
N ASP A 195 -33.11 18.94 29.07
CA ASP A 195 -33.01 17.66 29.79
C ASP A 195 -33.15 16.38 28.93
N ASP A 196 -32.01 15.77 28.61
CA ASP A 196 -31.76 14.46 29.24
C ASP A 196 -30.31 14.39 29.74
N ASN A 197 -30.11 13.78 30.91
CA ASN A 197 -28.83 13.76 31.63
C ASN A 197 -28.68 12.41 32.34
N GLY A 198 -28.32 11.38 31.56
CA GLY A 198 -28.25 9.99 32.00
C GLY A 198 -26.83 9.51 32.33
N GLU A 199 -26.48 9.52 33.62
CA GLU A 199 -25.29 8.84 34.13
C GLU A 199 -25.51 7.32 34.23
N SER A 200 -24.63 6.52 33.63
CA SER A 200 -24.37 5.09 33.96
C SER A 200 -23.20 4.59 33.10
N ASP A 201 -22.34 3.66 33.53
CA ASP A 201 -22.05 3.16 34.89
C ASP A 201 -20.59 2.66 34.91
N ALA A 202 -20.02 2.35 36.08
CA ALA A 202 -18.64 1.89 36.23
C ALA A 202 -18.55 0.43 36.72
N ASP A 203 -17.75 -0.39 36.04
CA ASP A 203 -17.19 -1.72 36.37
C ASP A 203 -16.45 -2.21 35.10
N ASP A 204 -15.50 -3.16 35.08
CA ASP A 204 -14.65 -3.82 36.09
C ASP A 204 -13.49 -4.50 35.30
N GLY A 205 -12.54 -5.18 35.96
CA GLY A 205 -11.70 -6.19 35.31
C GLY A 205 -10.25 -5.79 35.00
N SER A 206 -9.52 -5.31 36.01
CA SER A 206 -8.06 -5.30 35.95
C SER A 206 -7.52 -6.71 36.29
N ASP A 207 -7.37 -7.57 35.29
CA ASP A 207 -6.67 -8.85 35.47
C ASP A 207 -5.16 -8.69 35.23
N SER A 208 -4.38 -9.42 36.01
CA SER A 208 -2.91 -9.28 36.11
C SER A 208 -2.28 -10.67 36.09
N ASP A 209 -2.02 -11.21 34.88
CA ASP A 209 -1.38 -12.51 34.76
C ASP A 209 0.11 -12.42 35.12
N ASP A 210 0.38 -12.87 36.34
CA ASP A 210 1.68 -12.87 37.02
C ASP A 210 2.42 -14.17 36.66
N THR A 211 3.07 -14.22 35.48
CA THR A 211 3.87 -15.39 35.06
C THR A 211 5.23 -15.43 35.76
N ASP A 212 5.20 -15.86 37.01
CA ASP A 212 6.35 -16.26 37.82
C ASP A 212 6.95 -17.58 37.28
N GLU A 213 7.89 -17.48 36.33
CA GLU A 213 8.73 -18.63 35.91
C GLU A 213 10.09 -18.56 36.63
N GLU A 214 10.33 -19.54 37.51
CA GLU A 214 11.51 -19.62 38.37
C GLU A 214 12.80 -19.94 37.56
N PRO A 215 13.96 -19.35 37.91
CA PRO A 215 15.24 -19.77 37.36
C PRO A 215 15.73 -21.08 37.99
N ASP A 216 15.77 -22.16 37.20
CA ASP A 216 16.33 -23.46 37.60
C ASP A 216 17.87 -23.40 37.77
N ASP A 217 18.31 -22.98 38.95
CA ASP A 217 19.70 -23.05 39.44
C ASP A 217 20.02 -24.50 39.91
N ALA A 218 20.70 -25.32 39.09
CA ALA A 218 21.31 -26.58 39.54
C ALA A 218 22.50 -27.07 38.70
N ASP A 219 23.66 -27.21 39.38
CA ASP A 219 24.63 -28.32 39.38
C ASP A 219 24.68 -29.29 38.17
N ASP A 220 25.84 -29.47 37.52
CA ASP A 220 27.03 -30.25 37.97
C ASP A 220 26.83 -31.78 37.87
N GLU A 221 27.67 -32.43 37.06
CA GLU A 221 28.43 -33.64 37.45
C GLU A 221 29.65 -33.81 36.51
N GLU A 222 30.81 -34.15 37.07
CA GLU A 222 32.03 -34.48 36.31
C GLU A 222 31.96 -35.87 35.63
N SER A 223 32.66 -36.07 34.51
CA SER A 223 33.14 -37.40 34.09
C SER A 223 34.37 -37.34 33.15
N ASP A 224 35.43 -38.01 33.63
CA ASP A 224 36.80 -38.23 33.11
C ASP A 224 36.98 -38.39 31.58
#